data_AF-K1VI91-F1
#
_entry.id   AF-K1VI91-F1
#
_cell.length_a   1.000
_cell.length_b   1.000
_cell.length_c   1.000
_cell.angle_alpha   90.00
_cell.angle_beta   90.00
_cell.angle_gamma   90.00
#
_symmetry.space_group_name_H-M   'P 1'
#
loop_
_entity.id
_entity.type
_entity.pdbx_description
1 polymer ?
#
loop_
_entity_poly.entity_id
_entity_poly.type
_entity_poly.pdbx_seq_one_letter_code
_entity_poly.pdbx_strand_id
1 'polypeptide(L)'
;MSGSLTHVLFEGASGYCLYEVNLQEEIAARSKQLQDSINDYNTFNRMVSLASFLPFTSAAQALENANDVSEGILNPHLKSLLTMIIPSEGAKGNKKQSPVVLGVSERGLGGAIQGELGIPCDTSERALELIRGVRLHQDKFLAKEGLEKGDVTTAQLGLGHSYSRGKVKFNVNRSDNMIIQAISLSDQMDKDLNTFSMRCREWYGWHFPELYKLVPDAHQYAKLAVLIGDRATLTEDSIPEMQEILDDDETRARNVLDAARASMGSDISEVDLMNISTFAERVVQLAEYRQSLRRYLVEKMSIVAPNLSALIGETIAARLISHAGSLTNLAKYPASTVQILGAEKALFRALKTKGNTPKYGLIYHSSFIGRAGPKHKGRISRFLANKCSIACRIDCFSDVPTSKFGEALRNQVEERLNFFETGAPVSKNSDAISKALKAIAEDLDDEDDDEDEEIDDVELSEAVKQVTKDQEEAAKNRGPMDPELSKIAAGATSTPSKKEKKDKKDKKEKSKDKESKKEKRKREDSDDEDEEKRRKKEKKEKKEKKEKSKEKKEKKEKKSKK
;
A
#
# COMPACT_ATOMS: atom_id res chain seq x y z
N MET A 1 -18.31 -52.12 11.22
CA MET A 1 -18.83 -52.78 10.01
C MET A 1 -18.51 -51.85 8.85
N SER A 2 -17.46 -52.13 8.07
CA SER A 2 -17.11 -51.28 6.92
C SER A 2 -18.09 -51.58 5.80
N GLY A 3 -19.13 -50.76 5.66
CA GLY A 3 -19.94 -50.77 4.45
C GLY A 3 -19.08 -50.36 3.26
N SER A 4 -19.32 -50.95 2.10
CA SER A 4 -18.74 -50.50 0.83
C SER A 4 -19.08 -49.02 0.62
N LEU A 5 -18.08 -48.20 0.31
CA LEU A 5 -18.31 -46.80 -0.04
C LEU A 5 -19.23 -46.73 -1.27
N THR A 6 -20.33 -45.98 -1.17
CA THR A 6 -21.35 -45.93 -2.24
C THR A 6 -21.32 -44.61 -3.00
N HIS A 7 -21.11 -43.50 -2.30
CA HIS A 7 -21.10 -42.17 -2.87
C HIS A 7 -19.89 -41.39 -2.36
N VAL A 8 -19.41 -40.42 -3.13
CA VAL A 8 -18.33 -39.50 -2.75
C VAL A 8 -18.81 -38.07 -2.99
N LEU A 9 -18.74 -37.25 -1.95
CA LEU A 9 -18.98 -35.81 -2.04
C LEU A 9 -17.67 -35.11 -2.43
N PHE A 10 -17.76 -34.20 -3.38
CA PHE A 10 -16.67 -33.31 -3.75
C PHE A 10 -17.16 -31.87 -3.75
N GLU A 11 -16.66 -31.08 -2.79
CA GLU A 11 -16.79 -29.63 -2.80
C GLU A 11 -15.83 -28.97 -3.80
N GLY A 12 -16.38 -28.22 -4.76
CA GLY A 12 -15.63 -27.45 -5.74
C GLY A 12 -15.98 -25.96 -5.68
N ALA A 13 -15.11 -25.11 -6.27
CA ALA A 13 -15.37 -23.67 -6.33
C ALA A 13 -16.59 -23.30 -7.18
N SER A 14 -16.97 -24.17 -8.14
CA SER A 14 -18.13 -24.00 -9.00
C SER A 14 -19.43 -24.53 -8.39
N GLY A 15 -19.37 -25.37 -7.34
CA GLY A 15 -20.52 -26.05 -6.78
C GLY A 15 -20.18 -27.37 -6.09
N TYR A 16 -21.21 -28.08 -5.65
CA TYR A 16 -21.09 -29.41 -5.08
C TYR A 16 -21.29 -30.48 -6.15
N CYS A 17 -20.41 -31.47 -6.16
CA CYS A 17 -20.54 -32.66 -7.00
C CYS A 17 -20.76 -33.88 -6.12
N LEU A 18 -21.75 -34.71 -6.46
CA LEU A 18 -21.93 -36.02 -5.87
C LEU A 18 -21.60 -37.08 -6.91
N TYR A 19 -20.72 -37.99 -6.54
CA TYR A 19 -20.29 -39.10 -7.38
C TYR A 19 -20.76 -40.43 -6.80
N GLU A 20 -21.14 -41.36 -7.67
CA GLU A 20 -21.45 -42.75 -7.34
C GLU A 20 -20.21 -43.62 -7.57
N VAL A 21 -19.90 -44.49 -6.60
CA VAL A 21 -18.74 -45.38 -6.62
C VAL A 21 -19.19 -46.77 -7.06
N ASN A 22 -18.80 -47.16 -8.28
CA ASN A 22 -19.17 -48.45 -8.87
C ASN A 22 -18.20 -49.56 -8.52
N LEU A 23 -16.90 -49.24 -8.45
CA LEU A 23 -15.82 -50.20 -8.21
C LEU A 23 -14.85 -49.59 -7.21
N GLN A 24 -14.51 -50.36 -6.17
CA GLN A 24 -13.50 -50.01 -5.19
C GLN A 24 -12.68 -51.25 -4.82
N GLU A 25 -11.37 -51.07 -4.65
CA GLU A 25 -10.46 -52.14 -4.28
C GLU A 25 -9.68 -51.75 -3.03
N GLU A 26 -10.00 -52.38 -1.88
CA GLU A 26 -9.42 -52.01 -0.58
C GLU A 26 -8.09 -52.71 -0.29
N ILE A 27 -7.96 -53.97 -0.72
CA ILE A 27 -6.81 -54.82 -0.37
C ILE A 27 -5.54 -54.39 -1.14
N ALA A 28 -5.71 -53.98 -2.40
CA ALA A 28 -4.63 -53.57 -3.29
C ALA A 28 -4.50 -52.04 -3.42
N ALA A 29 -5.02 -51.26 -2.45
CA ALA A 29 -5.03 -49.79 -2.48
C ALA A 29 -3.64 -49.18 -2.79
N ARG A 30 -2.60 -49.75 -2.18
CA ARG A 30 -1.20 -49.30 -2.33
C ARG A 30 -0.46 -49.93 -3.51
N SER A 31 -1.13 -50.75 -4.32
CA SER A 31 -0.51 -51.34 -5.49
C SER A 31 -0.26 -50.26 -6.55
N LYS A 32 0.88 -50.36 -7.23
CA LYS A 32 1.23 -49.41 -8.30
C LYS A 32 0.19 -49.42 -9.43
N GLN A 33 -0.34 -50.61 -9.74
CA GLN A 33 -1.34 -50.81 -10.80
C GLN A 33 -2.63 -50.03 -10.52
N LEU A 34 -3.12 -50.05 -9.28
CA LEU A 34 -4.32 -49.29 -8.91
C LEU A 34 -4.05 -47.78 -8.95
N GLN A 35 -2.90 -47.33 -8.45
CA GLN A 35 -2.54 -45.90 -8.48
C GLN A 35 -2.41 -45.38 -9.92
N ASP A 36 -1.84 -46.17 -10.83
CA ASP A 36 -1.77 -45.85 -12.26
C ASP A 36 -3.18 -45.80 -12.89
N SER A 37 -4.11 -46.63 -12.43
CA SER A 37 -5.52 -46.60 -12.89
C SER A 37 -6.32 -45.39 -12.40
N ILE A 38 -5.97 -44.79 -11.25
CA ILE A 38 -6.58 -43.53 -10.80
C ILE A 38 -6.07 -42.35 -11.64
N ASN A 39 -4.80 -42.40 -12.07
CA ASN A 39 -4.21 -41.37 -12.90
C ASN A 39 -4.77 -41.36 -14.34
N ASP A 40 -5.21 -42.50 -14.86
CA ASP A 40 -5.85 -42.58 -16.18
C ASP A 40 -7.37 -42.34 -16.09
N TYR A 41 -7.88 -41.41 -16.91
CA TYR A 41 -9.28 -41.00 -16.86
C TYR A 41 -10.24 -42.11 -17.32
N ASN A 42 -9.85 -42.90 -18.32
CA ASN A 42 -10.76 -43.89 -18.90
C ASN A 42 -11.04 -45.04 -17.94
N THR A 43 -10.03 -45.43 -17.17
CA THR A 43 -10.15 -46.42 -16.11
C THR A 43 -10.83 -45.83 -14.87
N PHE A 44 -10.47 -44.62 -14.46
CA PHE A 44 -11.10 -43.95 -13.32
C PHE A 44 -12.60 -43.64 -13.51
N ASN A 45 -13.04 -43.24 -14.71
CA ASN A 45 -14.46 -43.00 -15.02
C ASN A 45 -15.32 -44.28 -14.97
N ARG A 46 -14.70 -45.47 -14.95
CA ARG A 46 -15.43 -46.73 -14.68
C ARG A 46 -15.59 -46.98 -13.17
N MET A 47 -14.64 -46.49 -12.37
CA MET A 47 -14.69 -46.59 -10.90
C MET A 47 -15.69 -45.62 -10.30
N VAL A 48 -15.72 -44.39 -10.83
CA VAL A 48 -16.53 -43.28 -10.30
C VAL A 48 -17.31 -42.62 -11.42
N SER A 49 -18.64 -42.52 -11.25
CA SER A 49 -19.55 -41.80 -12.17
C SER A 49 -20.16 -40.59 -11.48
N LEU A 50 -20.32 -39.48 -12.21
CA LEU A 50 -21.00 -38.30 -11.70
C LEU A 50 -22.50 -38.61 -11.56
N ALA A 51 -23.04 -38.50 -10.35
CA ALA A 51 -24.47 -38.70 -10.08
C ALA A 51 -25.23 -37.37 -10.21
N SER A 52 -24.67 -36.30 -9.64
CA SER A 52 -25.27 -34.97 -9.73
C SER A 52 -24.23 -33.87 -9.55
N PHE A 53 -24.48 -32.75 -10.21
CA PHE A 53 -23.74 -31.51 -10.06
C PHE A 53 -24.73 -30.38 -9.72
N LEU A 54 -24.47 -29.68 -8.62
CA LEU A 54 -25.23 -28.49 -8.22
C LEU A 54 -24.31 -27.28 -8.26
N PRO A 55 -24.39 -26.44 -9.30
CA PRO A 55 -23.60 -25.23 -9.39
C PRO A 55 -24.06 -24.18 -8.37
N PHE A 56 -23.13 -23.36 -7.89
CA PHE A 56 -23.48 -22.16 -7.13
C PHE A 56 -24.08 -21.10 -8.06
N THR A 57 -25.11 -20.42 -7.59
CA THR A 57 -25.82 -19.37 -8.36
C THR A 57 -25.09 -18.03 -8.33
N SER A 58 -24.36 -17.76 -7.24
CA SER A 58 -23.69 -16.47 -6.98
C SER A 58 -22.34 -16.69 -6.31
N ALA A 59 -21.41 -15.75 -6.53
CA ALA A 59 -20.13 -15.72 -5.83
C ALA A 59 -20.28 -15.52 -4.31
N ALA A 60 -21.35 -14.84 -3.87
CA ALA A 60 -21.65 -14.67 -2.45
C ALA A 60 -22.04 -16.01 -1.80
N GLN A 61 -22.89 -16.77 -2.49
CA GLN A 61 -23.27 -18.12 -2.07
C GLN A 61 -22.04 -19.04 -2.04
N ALA A 62 -21.18 -18.99 -3.06
CA ALA A 62 -19.94 -19.77 -3.08
C ALA A 62 -19.01 -19.42 -1.91
N LEU A 63 -18.93 -18.13 -1.53
CA LEU A 63 -18.13 -17.66 -0.39
C LEU A 63 -18.69 -18.14 0.94
N GLU A 64 -20.01 -18.03 1.15
CA GLU A 64 -20.71 -18.54 2.34
C GLU A 64 -20.47 -20.04 2.49
N ASN A 65 -20.70 -20.81 1.44
CA ASN A 65 -20.47 -22.26 1.43
C ASN A 65 -19.00 -22.61 1.69
N ALA A 66 -18.04 -21.84 1.16
CA ALA A 66 -16.62 -22.05 1.44
C ALA A 66 -16.26 -21.77 2.91
N ASN A 67 -16.88 -20.77 3.54
CA ASN A 67 -16.70 -20.50 4.98
C ASN A 67 -17.31 -21.62 5.83
N ASP A 68 -18.54 -22.05 5.52
CA ASP A 68 -19.22 -23.11 6.25
C ASP A 68 -18.48 -24.44 6.16
N VAL A 69 -18.02 -24.81 4.96
CA VAL A 69 -17.20 -26.02 4.76
C VAL A 69 -15.87 -25.92 5.52
N SER A 70 -15.23 -24.74 5.53
CA SER A 70 -14.01 -24.51 6.32
C SER A 70 -14.23 -24.67 7.83
N GLU A 71 -15.43 -24.38 8.32
CA GLU A 71 -15.79 -24.46 9.74
C GLU A 71 -16.46 -25.80 10.08
N GLY A 72 -16.71 -26.65 9.07
CA GLY A 72 -17.32 -27.98 9.22
C GLY A 72 -18.83 -27.94 9.44
N ILE A 73 -19.49 -26.84 9.06
CA ILE A 73 -20.93 -26.62 9.20
C ILE A 73 -21.64 -27.10 7.92
N LEU A 74 -22.80 -27.75 8.08
CA LEU A 74 -23.60 -28.20 6.95
C LEU A 74 -24.42 -27.03 6.37
N ASN A 75 -24.00 -26.49 5.23
CA ASN A 75 -24.77 -25.45 4.55
C ASN A 75 -26.14 -25.98 4.07
N PRO A 76 -27.23 -25.19 4.15
CA PRO A 76 -28.56 -25.57 3.66
C PRO A 76 -28.60 -26.06 2.20
N HIS A 77 -27.74 -25.50 1.33
CA HIS A 77 -27.65 -25.93 -0.07
C HIS A 77 -27.11 -27.36 -0.21
N LEU A 78 -26.07 -27.70 0.56
CA LEU A 78 -25.53 -29.05 0.60
C LEU A 78 -26.55 -30.04 1.18
N LYS A 79 -27.29 -29.63 2.22
CA LYS A 79 -28.38 -30.42 2.80
C LYS A 79 -29.48 -30.75 1.78
N SER A 80 -29.89 -29.76 0.98
CA SER A 80 -30.88 -29.95 -0.09
C SER A 80 -30.40 -30.95 -1.14
N LEU A 81 -29.12 -30.87 -1.54
CA LEU A 81 -28.52 -31.80 -2.50
C LEU A 81 -28.51 -33.24 -1.97
N LEU A 82 -28.04 -33.44 -0.74
CA LEU A 82 -27.94 -34.76 -0.14
C LEU A 82 -29.33 -35.38 0.05
N THR A 83 -30.33 -34.58 0.46
CA THR A 83 -31.71 -35.05 0.63
C THR A 83 -32.39 -35.41 -0.70
N MET A 84 -32.04 -34.71 -1.78
CA MET A 84 -32.62 -34.97 -3.11
C MET A 84 -32.10 -36.28 -3.74
N ILE A 85 -30.82 -36.59 -3.54
CA ILE A 85 -30.17 -37.69 -4.26
C ILE A 85 -30.03 -38.95 -3.40
N ILE A 86 -29.68 -38.79 -2.12
CA ILE A 86 -29.52 -39.93 -1.21
C ILE A 86 -30.89 -40.28 -0.63
N PRO A 87 -31.45 -41.47 -0.92
CA PRO A 87 -32.69 -41.88 -0.31
C PRO A 87 -32.48 -42.02 1.21
N SER A 88 -33.15 -41.18 1.98
CA SER A 88 -33.12 -41.30 3.45
C SER A 88 -33.66 -42.68 3.85
N GLU A 89 -33.00 -43.36 4.79
CA GLU A 89 -33.38 -44.69 5.28
C GLU A 89 -34.82 -44.74 5.88
N GLY A 90 -35.52 -43.61 5.97
CA GLY A 90 -36.90 -43.46 6.45
C GLY A 90 -37.97 -43.11 5.41
N ALA A 91 -37.65 -42.93 4.12
CA ALA A 91 -38.64 -42.60 3.10
C ALA A 91 -39.42 -43.83 2.60
N LYS A 92 -40.48 -44.18 3.35
CA LYS A 92 -41.65 -45.02 3.00
C LYS A 92 -41.51 -45.92 1.75
N GLY A 93 -41.28 -47.22 1.97
CA GLY A 93 -41.91 -48.26 1.16
C GLY A 93 -41.05 -49.47 0.76
N ASN A 94 -39.75 -49.34 0.53
CA ASN A 94 -38.94 -50.43 -0.04
C ASN A 94 -37.88 -50.97 0.93
N LYS A 95 -38.19 -52.10 1.57
CA LYS A 95 -37.35 -52.88 2.50
C LYS A 95 -36.10 -53.56 1.86
N LYS A 96 -35.54 -53.03 0.78
CA LYS A 96 -34.31 -53.55 0.14
C LYS A 96 -33.52 -52.43 -0.53
N GLN A 97 -32.94 -51.53 0.26
CA GLN A 97 -31.85 -50.67 -0.21
C GLN A 97 -30.64 -50.85 0.70
N SER A 98 -29.46 -50.94 0.08
CA SER A 98 -28.18 -51.08 0.77
C SER A 98 -27.86 -49.83 1.60
N PRO A 99 -27.23 -49.97 2.77
CA PRO A 99 -26.84 -48.81 3.58
C PRO A 99 -25.91 -47.89 2.77
N VAL A 100 -26.29 -46.63 2.62
CA VAL A 100 -25.53 -45.63 1.85
C VAL A 100 -24.40 -45.08 2.71
N VAL A 101 -23.15 -45.34 2.32
CA VAL A 101 -21.96 -44.74 2.94
C VAL A 101 -21.41 -43.63 2.05
N LEU A 102 -21.30 -42.43 2.60
CA LEU A 102 -20.84 -41.22 1.91
C LEU A 102 -19.37 -40.92 2.22
N GLY A 103 -18.53 -40.81 1.20
CA GLY A 103 -17.15 -40.36 1.31
C GLY A 103 -17.07 -38.84 1.42
N VAL A 104 -16.46 -38.35 2.49
CA VAL A 104 -16.26 -36.91 2.74
C VAL A 104 -14.78 -36.64 2.98
N SER A 105 -14.30 -35.49 2.50
CA SER A 105 -12.90 -35.03 2.68
C SER A 105 -12.60 -34.66 4.14
N GLU A 106 -13.48 -33.87 4.74
CA GLU A 106 -13.34 -33.28 6.06
C GLU A 106 -14.12 -34.03 7.14
N ARG A 107 -13.48 -34.23 8.29
CA ARG A 107 -14.09 -34.94 9.44
C ARG A 107 -15.18 -34.14 10.13
N GLY A 108 -14.99 -32.82 10.24
CA GLY A 108 -15.99 -31.93 10.84
C GLY A 108 -17.30 -31.95 10.05
N LEU A 109 -17.19 -31.77 8.73
CA LEU A 109 -18.33 -31.84 7.81
C LEU A 109 -19.00 -33.22 7.83
N GLY A 110 -18.21 -34.31 7.86
CA GLY A 110 -18.76 -35.67 7.99
C GLY A 110 -19.55 -35.87 9.29
N GLY A 111 -19.07 -35.31 10.41
CA GLY A 111 -19.78 -35.31 11.68
C GLY A 111 -21.10 -34.53 11.63
N ALA A 112 -21.10 -33.36 11.00
CA ALA A 112 -22.30 -32.54 10.82
C ALA A 112 -23.35 -33.22 9.93
N ILE A 113 -22.93 -33.82 8.81
CA ILE A 113 -23.80 -34.59 7.92
C ILE A 113 -24.40 -35.79 8.65
N GLN A 114 -23.59 -36.54 9.40
CA GLN A 114 -24.07 -37.68 10.16
C GLN A 114 -25.06 -37.25 11.27
N GLY A 115 -24.79 -36.13 11.94
CA GLY A 115 -25.65 -35.58 12.99
C GLY A 115 -27.01 -35.11 12.47
N GLU A 116 -27.06 -34.44 11.31
CA GLU A 116 -28.30 -33.88 10.78
C GLU A 116 -29.10 -34.82 9.87
N LEU A 117 -28.41 -35.57 9.00
CA LEU A 117 -29.05 -36.40 7.96
C LEU A 117 -29.03 -37.90 8.31
N GLY A 118 -28.30 -38.31 9.35
CA GLY A 118 -28.18 -39.71 9.74
C GLY A 118 -27.40 -40.58 8.74
N ILE A 119 -26.71 -39.97 7.77
CA ILE A 119 -25.95 -40.69 6.75
C ILE A 119 -24.56 -41.06 7.32
N PRO A 120 -24.16 -42.34 7.29
CA PRO A 120 -22.83 -42.73 7.74
C PRO A 120 -21.77 -42.18 6.78
N CYS A 121 -20.93 -41.28 7.30
CA CYS A 121 -19.85 -40.65 6.56
C CYS A 121 -18.52 -41.37 6.80
N ASP A 122 -17.74 -41.54 5.74
CA ASP A 122 -16.43 -42.14 5.77
C ASP A 122 -15.36 -41.15 5.29
N THR A 123 -14.34 -40.96 6.12
CA THR A 123 -13.21 -40.06 5.90
C THR A 123 -11.88 -40.84 5.90
N SER A 124 -11.93 -42.14 5.62
CA SER A 124 -10.75 -43.02 5.59
C SER A 124 -9.93 -42.84 4.31
N GLU A 125 -8.74 -43.46 4.27
CA GLU A 125 -7.79 -43.37 3.15
C GLU A 125 -8.45 -43.72 1.80
N ARG A 126 -9.40 -44.68 1.78
CA ARG A 126 -10.14 -45.07 0.56
C ARG A 126 -11.01 -43.94 -0.01
N ALA A 127 -11.70 -43.19 0.85
CA ALA A 127 -12.53 -42.07 0.42
C ALA A 127 -11.64 -40.92 -0.10
N LEU A 128 -10.54 -40.65 0.58
CA LEU A 128 -9.59 -39.60 0.18
C LEU A 128 -8.89 -39.92 -1.15
N GLU A 129 -8.58 -41.18 -1.44
CA GLU A 129 -8.02 -41.59 -2.74
C GLU A 129 -8.99 -41.35 -3.90
N LEU A 130 -10.27 -41.67 -3.70
CA LEU A 130 -11.30 -41.41 -4.72
C LEU A 130 -11.55 -39.91 -4.90
N ILE A 131 -11.63 -39.14 -3.82
CA ILE A 131 -11.73 -37.66 -3.86
C ILE A 131 -10.52 -37.06 -4.60
N ARG A 132 -9.32 -37.60 -4.39
CA ARG A 132 -8.10 -37.18 -5.11
C ARG A 132 -8.20 -37.46 -6.61
N GLY A 133 -8.69 -38.64 -7.01
CA GLY A 133 -8.92 -38.98 -8.41
C GLY A 133 -9.96 -38.06 -9.06
N VAL A 134 -11.05 -37.78 -8.36
CA VAL A 134 -12.07 -36.80 -8.79
C VAL A 134 -11.45 -35.42 -8.99
N ARG A 135 -10.64 -34.95 -8.05
CA ARG A 135 -9.95 -33.65 -8.16
C ARG A 135 -9.01 -33.59 -9.36
N LEU A 136 -8.27 -34.66 -9.65
CA LEU A 136 -7.36 -34.72 -10.80
C LEU A 136 -8.10 -34.61 -12.15
N HIS A 137 -9.28 -35.22 -12.24
CA HIS A 137 -10.06 -35.29 -13.48
C HIS A 137 -11.29 -34.37 -13.50
N GLN A 138 -11.38 -33.42 -12.56
CA GLN A 138 -12.55 -32.56 -12.36
C GLN A 138 -13.02 -31.87 -13.65
N ASP A 139 -12.09 -31.28 -14.40
CA ASP A 139 -12.39 -30.59 -15.66
C ASP A 139 -13.07 -31.52 -16.69
N LYS A 140 -12.69 -32.80 -16.73
CA LYS A 140 -13.25 -33.77 -17.69
C LYS A 140 -14.63 -34.26 -17.26
N PHE A 141 -14.89 -34.37 -15.96
CA PHE A 141 -16.21 -34.71 -15.43
C PHE A 141 -17.20 -33.57 -15.66
N LEU A 142 -16.80 -32.34 -15.34
CA LEU A 142 -17.67 -31.16 -15.46
C LEU A 142 -17.86 -30.70 -16.91
N ALA A 143 -16.94 -31.03 -17.83
CA ALA A 143 -17.13 -30.81 -19.26
C ALA A 143 -18.39 -31.50 -19.82
N LYS A 144 -18.86 -32.60 -19.20
CA LYS A 144 -20.10 -33.27 -19.61
C LYS A 144 -21.36 -32.48 -19.24
N GLU A 145 -21.28 -31.64 -18.21
CA GLU A 145 -22.36 -30.80 -17.69
C GLU A 145 -22.33 -29.38 -18.29
N GLY A 146 -21.51 -29.14 -19.33
CA GLY A 146 -21.47 -27.89 -20.07
C GLY A 146 -20.51 -26.82 -19.56
N LEU A 147 -19.60 -27.14 -18.62
CA LEU A 147 -18.51 -26.23 -18.23
C LEU A 147 -17.35 -26.33 -19.22
N GLU A 148 -16.81 -25.20 -19.66
CA GLU A 148 -15.63 -25.18 -20.52
C GLU A 148 -14.35 -25.42 -19.71
N LYS A 149 -13.31 -25.86 -20.42
CA LYS A 149 -11.99 -26.07 -19.82
C LYS A 149 -11.40 -24.71 -19.42
N GLY A 150 -11.32 -24.46 -18.11
CA GLY A 150 -10.74 -23.24 -17.53
C GLY A 150 -11.71 -22.46 -16.64
N ASP A 151 -13.01 -22.72 -16.74
CA ASP A 151 -14.03 -22.06 -15.91
C ASP A 151 -13.83 -22.36 -14.42
N VAL A 152 -13.50 -23.61 -14.10
CA VAL A 152 -13.18 -24.06 -12.73
C VAL A 152 -12.01 -23.25 -12.16
N THR A 153 -10.95 -23.02 -12.94
CA THR A 153 -9.77 -22.26 -12.47
C THR A 153 -10.10 -20.79 -12.24
N THR A 154 -10.96 -20.21 -13.07
CA THR A 154 -11.41 -18.82 -12.92
C THR A 154 -12.30 -18.67 -11.68
N ALA A 155 -13.21 -19.62 -11.46
CA ALA A 155 -14.03 -19.69 -10.24
C ALA A 155 -13.17 -19.85 -8.99
N GLN A 156 -12.15 -20.70 -9.02
CA GLN A 156 -11.18 -20.86 -7.93
C GLN A 156 -10.43 -19.57 -7.62
N LEU A 157 -9.98 -18.82 -8.64
CA LEU A 157 -9.32 -17.54 -8.45
C LEU A 157 -10.25 -16.52 -7.77
N GLY A 158 -11.48 -16.39 -8.27
CA GLY A 158 -12.47 -15.46 -7.74
C GLY A 158 -12.87 -15.79 -6.29
N LEU A 159 -13.12 -17.07 -6.01
CA LEU A 159 -13.44 -17.55 -4.67
C LEU A 159 -12.25 -17.40 -3.72
N GLY A 160 -11.03 -17.74 -4.16
CA GLY A 160 -9.82 -17.60 -3.35
C GLY A 160 -9.53 -16.15 -2.96
N HIS A 161 -9.72 -15.20 -3.89
CA HIS A 161 -9.63 -13.77 -3.57
C HIS A 161 -10.70 -13.34 -2.57
N SER A 162 -11.94 -13.76 -2.77
CA SER A 162 -13.07 -13.35 -1.92
C SER A 162 -12.95 -13.93 -0.50
N TYR A 163 -12.60 -15.21 -0.39
CA TYR A 163 -12.35 -15.90 0.86
C TYR A 163 -11.20 -15.25 1.64
N SER A 164 -10.08 -14.98 0.97
CA SER A 164 -8.93 -14.33 1.60
C SER A 164 -9.26 -12.90 2.06
N ARG A 165 -10.02 -12.13 1.26
CA ARG A 165 -10.46 -10.78 1.65
C ARG A 165 -11.39 -10.80 2.86
N GLY A 166 -12.33 -11.75 2.90
CA GLY A 166 -13.24 -11.96 4.03
C GLY A 166 -12.50 -12.32 5.31
N LYS A 167 -11.60 -13.32 5.26
CA LYS A 167 -10.84 -13.77 6.45
C LYS A 167 -9.84 -12.73 6.95
N VAL A 168 -9.23 -11.92 6.08
CA VAL A 168 -8.24 -10.90 6.48
C VAL A 168 -8.91 -9.58 6.90
N LYS A 169 -10.27 -9.49 6.94
CA LYS A 169 -11.01 -8.24 7.12
C LYS A 169 -10.36 -7.11 6.29
N PHE A 170 -10.14 -7.34 4.98
CA PHE A 170 -9.43 -6.38 4.14
C PHE A 170 -10.20 -5.04 4.15
N ASN A 171 -9.72 -4.08 4.94
CA ASN A 171 -10.42 -2.82 5.15
C ASN A 171 -10.37 -2.02 3.84
N VAL A 172 -11.50 -1.98 3.13
CA VAL A 172 -11.66 -1.26 1.85
C VAL A 172 -11.42 0.24 2.04
N ASN A 173 -11.67 0.77 3.24
CA ASN A 173 -11.47 2.18 3.58
C ASN A 173 -9.99 2.54 3.70
N ARG A 174 -9.10 1.55 3.83
CA ARG A 174 -7.65 1.75 3.96
C ARG A 174 -6.90 1.68 2.63
N SER A 175 -7.49 2.29 1.60
CA SER A 175 -7.00 2.29 0.22
C SER A 175 -5.92 3.35 -0.02
N ASP A 176 -4.72 3.11 0.52
CA ASP A 176 -3.53 3.97 0.33
C ASP A 176 -3.14 4.15 -1.15
N ASN A 177 -3.50 3.22 -2.03
CA ASN A 177 -3.29 3.35 -3.48
C ASN A 177 -3.98 4.59 -4.08
N MET A 178 -5.19 4.95 -3.63
CA MET A 178 -5.88 6.13 -4.15
C MET A 178 -5.11 7.41 -3.84
N ILE A 179 -4.49 7.50 -2.66
CA ILE A 179 -3.64 8.62 -2.25
C ILE A 179 -2.39 8.70 -3.12
N ILE A 180 -1.75 7.56 -3.39
CA ILE A 180 -0.53 7.47 -4.21
C ILE A 180 -0.80 7.97 -5.63
N GLN A 181 -1.91 7.55 -6.23
CA GLN A 181 -2.29 8.02 -7.57
C GLN A 181 -2.70 9.49 -7.57
N ALA A 182 -3.47 9.93 -6.57
CA ALA A 182 -3.92 11.32 -6.48
C ALA A 182 -2.76 12.31 -6.35
N ILE A 183 -1.74 12.03 -5.53
CA ILE A 183 -0.57 12.92 -5.40
C ILE A 183 0.31 12.89 -6.65
N SER A 184 0.50 11.73 -7.28
CA SER A 184 1.24 11.61 -8.54
C SER A 184 0.56 12.42 -9.66
N LEU A 185 -0.77 12.31 -9.74
CA LEU A 185 -1.58 13.09 -10.66
C LEU A 185 -1.51 14.59 -10.35
N SER A 186 -1.60 14.99 -9.08
CA SER A 186 -1.47 16.40 -8.68
C SER A 186 -0.11 16.98 -9.06
N ASP A 187 1.00 16.27 -8.80
CA ASP A 187 2.36 16.72 -9.16
C ASP A 187 2.56 16.78 -10.68
N GLN A 188 1.84 15.94 -11.46
CA GLN A 188 1.85 15.98 -12.93
C GLN A 188 1.03 17.16 -13.46
N MET A 189 -0.18 17.36 -12.92
CA MET A 189 -1.05 18.48 -13.27
C MET A 189 -0.37 19.83 -13.04
N ASP A 190 0.42 19.99 -11.97
CA ASP A 190 1.15 21.23 -11.71
C ASP A 190 2.14 21.58 -12.84
N LYS A 191 2.82 20.57 -13.39
CA LYS A 191 3.77 20.77 -14.50
C LYS A 191 3.03 21.05 -15.80
N ASP A 192 1.97 20.30 -16.05
CA ASP A 192 1.17 20.41 -17.26
C ASP A 192 0.45 21.75 -17.30
N LEU A 193 -0.15 22.21 -16.19
CA LEU A 193 -0.76 23.52 -16.08
C LEU A 193 0.24 24.65 -16.32
N ASN A 194 1.46 24.56 -15.77
CA ASN A 194 2.47 25.57 -16.04
C ASN A 194 2.87 25.58 -17.52
N THR A 195 3.00 24.40 -18.14
CA THR A 195 3.37 24.27 -19.55
C THR A 195 2.25 24.80 -20.45
N PHE A 196 1.01 24.40 -20.21
CA PHE A 196 -0.15 24.84 -20.98
C PHE A 196 -0.44 26.33 -20.78
N SER A 197 -0.26 26.87 -19.58
CA SER A 197 -0.40 28.30 -19.33
C SER A 197 0.64 29.12 -20.10
N MET A 198 1.90 28.65 -20.14
CA MET A 198 2.93 29.30 -20.97
C MET A 198 2.59 29.21 -22.46
N ARG A 199 2.06 28.09 -22.94
CA ARG A 199 1.59 27.96 -24.33
C ARG A 199 0.40 28.85 -24.64
N CYS A 200 -0.56 28.98 -23.73
CA CYS A 200 -1.72 29.85 -23.88
C CYS A 200 -1.28 31.31 -23.98
N ARG A 201 -0.31 31.72 -23.14
CA ARG A 201 0.31 33.05 -23.19
C ARG A 201 1.06 33.32 -24.49
N GLU A 202 1.87 32.37 -24.95
CA GLU A 202 2.57 32.52 -26.23
C GLU A 202 1.59 32.61 -27.40
N TRP A 203 0.54 31.80 -27.41
CA TRP A 203 -0.39 31.73 -28.54
C TRP A 203 -1.32 32.95 -28.60
N TYR A 204 -1.94 33.32 -27.47
CA TYR A 204 -2.81 34.50 -27.39
C TYR A 204 -2.01 35.82 -27.41
N GLY A 205 -0.74 35.79 -26.95
CA GLY A 205 0.14 36.96 -26.97
C GLY A 205 0.49 37.47 -28.37
N TRP A 206 0.27 36.69 -29.43
CA TRP A 206 0.34 37.20 -30.81
C TRP A 206 -0.80 38.18 -31.13
N HIS A 207 -1.97 37.99 -30.53
CA HIS A 207 -3.13 38.86 -30.69
C HIS A 207 -3.10 40.05 -29.75
N PHE A 208 -2.78 39.80 -28.48
CA PHE A 208 -2.78 40.79 -27.42
C PHE A 208 -1.53 40.67 -26.53
N PRO A 209 -0.36 41.15 -26.98
CA PRO A 209 0.92 40.98 -26.29
C PRO A 209 1.01 41.73 -24.96
N GLU A 210 0.31 42.84 -24.80
CA GLU A 210 0.34 43.69 -23.61
C GLU A 210 -0.30 43.00 -22.40
N LEU A 211 -1.25 42.09 -22.61
CA LEU A 211 -1.92 41.33 -21.55
C LEU A 211 -0.94 40.53 -20.69
N TYR A 212 0.13 40.00 -21.31
CA TYR A 212 1.16 39.24 -20.60
C TYR A 212 1.87 40.07 -19.51
N LYS A 213 2.06 41.36 -19.75
CA LYS A 213 2.72 42.27 -18.81
C LYS A 213 1.77 42.75 -17.70
N LEU A 214 0.48 42.91 -18.03
CA LEU A 214 -0.54 43.37 -17.09
C LEU A 214 -1.00 42.27 -16.13
N VAL A 215 -1.03 41.00 -16.58
CA VAL A 215 -1.53 39.87 -15.81
C VAL A 215 -0.44 38.81 -15.61
N PRO A 216 0.33 38.91 -14.50
CA PRO A 216 1.44 37.99 -14.23
C PRO A 216 0.99 36.60 -13.78
N ASP A 217 -0.24 36.44 -13.29
CA ASP A 217 -0.78 35.12 -12.93
C ASP A 217 -1.28 34.35 -14.16
N ALA A 218 -0.95 33.06 -14.22
CA ALA A 218 -1.20 32.22 -15.38
C ALA A 218 -2.67 31.79 -15.48
N HIS A 219 -3.32 31.59 -14.33
CA HIS A 219 -4.71 31.15 -14.29
C HIS A 219 -5.66 32.31 -14.59
N GLN A 220 -5.42 33.49 -14.00
CA GLN A 220 -6.14 34.72 -14.34
C GLN A 220 -5.99 35.07 -15.82
N TYR A 221 -4.79 34.94 -16.38
CA TYR A 221 -4.55 35.17 -17.81
C TYR A 221 -5.41 34.26 -18.69
N ALA A 222 -5.49 32.96 -18.38
CA ALA A 222 -6.30 32.03 -19.16
C ALA A 222 -7.80 32.34 -19.06
N LYS A 223 -8.30 32.73 -17.87
CA LYS A 223 -9.69 33.17 -17.68
C LYS A 223 -10.02 34.44 -18.48
N LEU A 224 -9.12 35.43 -18.45
CA LEU A 224 -9.28 36.66 -19.23
C LEU A 224 -9.21 36.41 -20.73
N ALA A 225 -8.36 35.51 -21.21
CA ALA A 225 -8.30 35.17 -22.63
C ALA A 225 -9.60 34.53 -23.13
N VAL A 226 -10.29 33.75 -22.29
CA VAL A 226 -11.62 33.20 -22.60
C VAL A 226 -12.69 34.29 -22.61
N LEU A 227 -12.66 35.21 -21.62
CA LEU A 227 -13.64 36.29 -21.50
C LEU A 227 -13.52 37.33 -22.63
N ILE A 228 -12.29 37.76 -22.92
CA ILE A 228 -12.00 38.83 -23.88
C ILE A 228 -12.28 38.35 -25.31
N GLY A 229 -11.88 37.12 -25.64
CA GLY A 229 -11.95 36.63 -27.02
C GLY A 229 -11.16 37.55 -27.96
N ASP A 230 -11.87 38.24 -28.86
CA ASP A 230 -11.28 39.22 -29.78
C ASP A 230 -11.20 40.60 -29.11
N ARG A 231 -10.03 41.23 -29.19
CA ARG A 231 -9.79 42.57 -28.63
C ARG A 231 -10.77 43.63 -29.15
N ALA A 232 -11.26 43.46 -30.37
CA ALA A 232 -12.20 44.41 -31.00
C ALA A 232 -13.59 44.40 -30.35
N THR A 233 -13.94 43.31 -29.66
CA THR A 233 -15.23 43.15 -28.98
C THR A 233 -15.24 43.71 -27.56
N LEU A 234 -14.08 44.17 -27.06
CA LEU A 234 -13.93 44.65 -25.69
C LEU A 234 -14.56 46.04 -25.51
N THR A 235 -15.56 46.14 -24.63
CA THR A 235 -16.28 47.38 -24.30
C THR A 235 -16.24 47.66 -22.79
N GLU A 236 -16.68 48.85 -22.37
CA GLU A 236 -16.72 49.24 -20.95
C GLU A 236 -17.68 48.36 -20.12
N ASP A 237 -18.61 47.66 -20.76
CA ASP A 237 -19.55 46.73 -20.14
C ASP A 237 -18.88 45.45 -19.61
N SER A 238 -17.69 45.09 -20.13
CA SER A 238 -16.91 43.92 -19.68
C SER A 238 -16.00 44.21 -18.48
N ILE A 239 -15.92 45.47 -18.02
CA ILE A 239 -15.09 45.87 -16.86
C ILE A 239 -15.48 45.13 -15.57
N PRO A 240 -16.77 44.97 -15.21
CA PRO A 240 -17.16 44.29 -13.98
C PRO A 240 -16.71 42.81 -13.95
N GLU A 241 -16.84 42.10 -15.07
CA GLU A 241 -16.44 40.69 -15.18
C GLU A 241 -14.91 40.53 -15.16
N MET A 242 -14.16 41.44 -15.79
CA MET A 242 -12.71 41.47 -15.70
C MET A 242 -12.23 41.79 -14.28
N GLN A 243 -12.95 42.66 -13.57
CA GLN A 243 -12.66 43.03 -12.18
C GLN A 243 -12.79 41.82 -11.25
N GLU A 244 -13.84 41.01 -11.40
CA GLU A 244 -14.01 39.76 -10.63
C GLU A 244 -12.82 38.80 -10.82
N ILE A 245 -12.34 38.65 -12.05
CA ILE A 245 -11.20 37.75 -12.36
C ILE A 245 -9.87 38.30 -11.84
N LEU A 246 -9.72 39.63 -11.75
CA LEU A 246 -8.50 40.32 -11.32
C LEU A 246 -8.44 40.61 -9.82
N ASP A 247 -9.22 39.91 -9.00
CA ASP A 247 -9.30 40.09 -7.55
C ASP A 247 -9.77 41.51 -7.16
N ASP A 248 -10.83 41.99 -7.80
CA ASP A 248 -11.48 43.29 -7.56
C ASP A 248 -10.63 44.53 -7.88
N ASP A 249 -9.54 44.37 -8.64
CA ASP A 249 -8.69 45.48 -9.04
C ASP A 249 -9.21 46.21 -10.28
N GLU A 250 -10.02 47.25 -10.03
CA GLU A 250 -10.59 48.12 -11.05
C GLU A 250 -9.51 48.82 -11.90
N THR A 251 -8.34 49.13 -11.31
CA THR A 251 -7.27 49.82 -12.04
C THR A 251 -6.61 48.91 -13.06
N ARG A 252 -6.38 47.63 -12.72
CA ARG A 252 -5.87 46.64 -13.68
C ARG A 252 -6.88 46.36 -14.79
N ALA A 253 -8.17 46.25 -14.49
CA ALA A 253 -9.21 46.03 -15.50
C ALA A 253 -9.27 47.19 -16.51
N ARG A 254 -9.22 48.45 -16.04
CA ARG A 254 -9.15 49.64 -16.92
C ARG A 254 -7.88 49.67 -17.76
N ASN A 255 -6.72 49.37 -17.16
CA ASN A 255 -5.45 49.30 -17.88
C ASN A 255 -5.47 48.23 -19.00
N VAL A 256 -6.18 47.12 -18.81
CA VAL A 256 -6.36 46.09 -19.86
C VAL A 256 -7.22 46.63 -21.00
N LEU A 257 -8.32 47.34 -20.71
CA LEU A 257 -9.16 47.98 -21.72
C LEU A 257 -8.40 49.04 -22.53
N ASP A 258 -7.65 49.90 -21.84
CA ASP A 258 -6.82 50.93 -22.47
C ASP A 258 -5.70 50.30 -23.31
N ALA A 259 -5.09 49.22 -22.82
CA ALA A 259 -4.09 48.46 -23.56
C ALA A 259 -4.70 47.74 -24.77
N ALA A 260 -5.95 47.27 -24.72
CA ALA A 260 -6.62 46.67 -25.86
C ALA A 260 -6.89 47.71 -26.96
N ARG A 261 -7.28 48.94 -26.59
CA ARG A 261 -7.44 50.07 -27.54
C ARG A 261 -6.12 50.52 -28.16
N ALA A 262 -5.02 50.47 -27.40
CA ALA A 262 -3.69 50.87 -27.83
C ALA A 262 -2.81 49.70 -28.33
N SER A 263 -3.37 48.49 -28.44
CA SER A 263 -2.61 47.27 -28.67
C SER A 263 -2.03 47.22 -30.09
N MET A 264 -0.77 46.80 -30.18
CA MET A 264 -0.06 46.63 -31.46
C MET A 264 -0.08 45.18 -31.97
N GLY A 265 -0.84 44.28 -31.32
CA GLY A 265 -0.93 42.88 -31.73
C GLY A 265 -1.59 42.69 -33.10
N SER A 266 -1.46 41.48 -33.66
CA SER A 266 -2.02 41.14 -34.97
C SER A 266 -3.49 40.71 -34.87
N ASP A 267 -4.28 41.04 -35.88
CA ASP A 267 -5.64 40.49 -36.00
C ASP A 267 -5.57 39.00 -36.32
N ILE A 268 -6.37 38.19 -35.63
CA ILE A 268 -6.40 36.72 -35.76
C ILE A 268 -7.70 36.30 -36.44
N SER A 269 -7.66 35.19 -37.20
CA SER A 269 -8.85 34.63 -37.81
C SER A 269 -9.81 34.07 -36.76
N GLU A 270 -11.12 34.13 -37.00
CA GLU A 270 -12.13 33.59 -36.07
C GLU A 270 -11.92 32.10 -35.76
N VAL A 271 -11.46 31.32 -36.74
CA VAL A 271 -11.16 29.89 -36.58
C VAL A 271 -9.98 29.68 -35.63
N ASP A 272 -8.93 30.48 -35.76
CA ASP A 272 -7.76 30.40 -34.88
C ASP A 272 -8.10 30.88 -33.47
N LEU A 273 -8.90 31.94 -33.36
CA LEU A 273 -9.38 32.46 -32.07
C LEU A 273 -10.27 31.43 -31.33
N MET A 274 -11.12 30.70 -32.06
CA MET A 274 -11.91 29.61 -31.50
C MET A 274 -11.04 28.48 -30.96
N ASN A 275 -9.94 28.15 -31.64
CA ASN A 275 -8.99 27.14 -31.14
C ASN A 275 -8.24 27.63 -29.89
N ILE A 276 -7.82 28.91 -29.86
CA ILE A 276 -7.13 29.50 -28.70
C ILE A 276 -8.05 29.58 -27.48
N SER A 277 -9.31 30.03 -27.66
CA SER A 277 -10.31 30.08 -26.60
C SER A 277 -10.64 28.69 -26.07
N THR A 278 -10.83 27.69 -26.94
CA THR A 278 -11.02 26.29 -26.51
C THR A 278 -9.83 25.81 -25.68
N PHE A 279 -8.60 26.11 -26.12
CA PHE A 279 -7.40 25.74 -25.38
C PHE A 279 -7.32 26.42 -24.01
N ALA A 280 -7.61 27.72 -23.95
CA ALA A 280 -7.66 28.49 -22.71
C ALA A 280 -8.73 27.95 -21.74
N GLU A 281 -9.91 27.61 -22.24
CA GLU A 281 -10.98 26.98 -21.46
C GLU A 281 -10.53 25.64 -20.84
N ARG A 282 -9.82 24.80 -21.62
CA ARG A 282 -9.23 23.56 -21.09
C ARG A 282 -8.21 23.82 -19.99
N VAL A 283 -7.41 24.87 -20.08
CA VAL A 283 -6.46 25.26 -19.02
C VAL A 283 -7.20 25.67 -17.74
N VAL A 284 -8.30 26.41 -17.87
CA VAL A 284 -9.14 26.80 -16.73
C VAL A 284 -9.77 25.56 -16.08
N GLN A 285 -10.38 24.68 -16.85
CA GLN A 285 -10.96 23.42 -16.37
C GLN A 285 -9.93 22.53 -15.66
N LEU A 286 -8.70 22.44 -16.19
CA LEU A 286 -7.61 21.69 -15.56
C LEU A 286 -7.18 22.32 -14.22
N ALA A 287 -7.19 23.65 -14.11
CA ALA A 287 -6.84 24.34 -12.87
C ALA A 287 -7.92 24.14 -11.79
N GLU A 288 -9.20 24.13 -12.16
CA GLU A 288 -10.30 23.80 -11.26
C GLU A 288 -10.24 22.32 -10.83
N TYR A 289 -9.97 21.42 -11.77
CA TYR A 289 -9.79 20.00 -11.46
C TYR A 289 -8.62 19.77 -10.50
N ARG A 290 -7.51 20.53 -10.62
CA ARG A 290 -6.40 20.49 -9.66
C ARG A 290 -6.86 20.87 -8.25
N GLN A 291 -7.67 21.92 -8.11
CA GLN A 291 -8.20 22.32 -6.80
C GLN A 291 -9.15 21.26 -6.23
N SER A 292 -9.99 20.66 -7.08
CA SER A 292 -10.85 19.54 -6.70
C SER A 292 -10.03 18.34 -6.21
N LEU A 293 -8.99 17.96 -6.94
CA LEU A 293 -8.08 16.86 -6.57
C LEU A 293 -7.36 17.12 -5.25
N ARG A 294 -6.98 18.38 -4.97
CA ARG A 294 -6.41 18.76 -3.68
C ARG A 294 -7.40 18.59 -2.54
N ARG A 295 -8.67 18.98 -2.71
CA ARG A 295 -9.73 18.75 -1.70
C ARG A 295 -9.94 17.26 -1.45
N TYR A 296 -10.05 16.48 -2.52
CA TYR A 296 -10.16 15.02 -2.45
C TYR A 296 -8.99 14.38 -1.70
N LEU A 297 -7.76 14.84 -1.94
CA LEU A 297 -6.57 14.35 -1.24
C LEU A 297 -6.64 14.65 0.27
N VAL A 298 -7.11 15.83 0.66
CA VAL A 298 -7.27 16.23 2.07
C VAL A 298 -8.28 15.31 2.77
N GLU A 299 -9.45 15.14 2.17
CA GLU A 299 -10.52 14.28 2.70
C GLU A 299 -10.04 12.83 2.85
N LYS A 300 -9.43 12.25 1.81
CA LYS A 300 -8.91 10.88 1.88
C LYS A 300 -7.76 10.72 2.85
N MET A 301 -6.89 11.72 2.99
CA MET A 301 -5.81 11.66 3.97
C MET A 301 -6.34 11.69 5.41
N SER A 302 -7.43 12.43 5.67
CA SER A 302 -8.04 12.46 7.00
C SER A 302 -8.58 11.09 7.44
N ILE A 303 -9.09 10.29 6.49
CA ILE A 303 -9.61 8.94 6.75
C ILE A 303 -8.47 7.91 6.90
N VAL A 304 -7.44 8.00 6.04
CA VAL A 304 -6.40 6.95 5.95
C VAL A 304 -5.22 7.20 6.92
N ALA A 305 -4.81 8.44 7.11
CA ALA A 305 -3.66 8.80 7.95
C ALA A 305 -3.82 10.18 8.62
N PRO A 306 -4.77 10.33 9.56
CA PRO A 306 -5.04 11.60 10.24
C PRO A 306 -3.85 12.06 11.09
N ASN A 307 -3.12 11.17 11.76
CA ASN A 307 -2.01 11.58 12.63
C ASN A 307 -0.83 12.12 11.84
N LEU A 308 -0.46 11.43 10.75
CA LEU A 308 0.60 11.88 9.87
C LEU A 308 0.22 13.21 9.20
N SER A 309 -1.04 13.38 8.81
CA SER A 309 -1.56 14.63 8.26
C SER A 309 -1.45 15.80 9.25
N ALA A 310 -1.96 15.63 10.47
CA ALA A 310 -1.91 16.66 11.51
C ALA A 310 -0.46 17.09 11.84
N LEU A 311 0.48 16.14 11.78
CA LEU A 311 1.89 16.38 12.11
C LEU A 311 2.65 17.17 11.03
N ILE A 312 2.54 16.84 9.74
CA ILE A 312 3.38 17.43 8.67
C ILE A 312 2.60 18.10 7.54
N GLY A 313 1.28 17.97 7.52
CA GLY A 313 0.38 18.41 6.46
C GLY A 313 0.13 17.33 5.40
N GLU A 314 -1.04 17.40 4.77
CA GLU A 314 -1.61 16.38 3.88
C GLU A 314 -0.72 16.13 2.65
N THR A 315 -0.24 17.21 2.03
CA THR A 315 0.51 17.13 0.76
C THR A 315 1.89 16.48 0.94
N ILE A 316 2.58 16.80 2.04
CA ILE A 316 3.89 16.22 2.36
C ILE A 316 3.71 14.77 2.82
N ALA A 317 2.68 14.51 3.64
CA ALA A 317 2.32 13.14 4.05
C ALA A 317 2.03 12.25 2.83
N ALA A 318 1.20 12.71 1.89
CA ALA A 318 0.90 12.00 0.65
C ALA A 318 2.16 11.71 -0.16
N ARG A 319 3.07 12.68 -0.27
CA ARG A 319 4.34 12.50 -1.00
C ARG A 319 5.27 11.50 -0.32
N LEU A 320 5.28 11.43 1.02
CA LEU A 320 6.03 10.38 1.76
C LEU A 320 5.45 8.99 1.51
N ILE A 321 4.12 8.84 1.55
CA ILE A 321 3.44 7.57 1.29
C ILE A 321 3.70 7.12 -0.15
N SER A 322 3.55 8.02 -1.13
CA SER A 322 3.81 7.75 -2.54
C SER A 322 5.24 7.29 -2.80
N HIS A 323 6.23 7.98 -2.20
CA HIS A 323 7.63 7.60 -2.36
C HIS A 323 7.99 6.28 -1.66
N ALA A 324 7.27 5.91 -0.60
CA ALA A 324 7.40 4.60 0.05
C ALA A 324 6.62 3.48 -0.67
N GLY A 325 5.68 3.84 -1.55
CA GLY A 325 4.82 2.94 -2.32
C GLY A 325 3.61 2.37 -1.57
N SER A 326 3.53 2.52 -0.25
CA SER A 326 2.38 2.16 0.59
C SER A 326 2.57 2.75 1.98
N LEU A 327 1.47 3.00 2.69
CA LEU A 327 1.49 3.37 4.11
C LEU A 327 2.15 2.27 4.96
N THR A 328 1.90 1.00 4.64
CA THR A 328 2.50 -0.14 5.35
C THR A 328 4.01 -0.21 5.17
N ASN A 329 4.51 0.10 3.96
CA ASN A 329 5.94 0.16 3.70
C ASN A 329 6.59 1.35 4.45
N LEU A 330 5.91 2.49 4.49
CA LEU A 330 6.37 3.66 5.24
C LEU A 330 6.46 3.38 6.75
N ALA A 331 5.49 2.64 7.31
CA ALA A 331 5.49 2.24 8.72
C ALA A 331 6.66 1.29 9.07
N LYS A 332 7.04 0.41 8.13
CA LYS A 332 8.18 -0.50 8.25
C LYS A 332 9.53 0.20 8.14
N TYR A 333 9.61 1.34 7.45
CA TYR A 333 10.86 2.08 7.34
C TYR A 333 11.34 2.61 8.70
N PRO A 334 12.67 2.56 8.97
CA PRO A 334 13.21 3.21 10.14
C PRO A 334 13.19 4.72 9.95
N ALA A 335 13.13 5.46 11.06
CA ALA A 335 13.08 6.92 11.03
C ALA A 335 14.27 7.58 10.32
N SER A 336 15.45 6.94 10.32
CA SER A 336 16.62 7.39 9.56
C SER A 336 16.42 7.36 8.06
N THR A 337 15.67 6.38 7.54
CA THR A 337 15.30 6.30 6.12
C THR A 337 14.24 7.35 5.79
N VAL A 338 13.23 7.50 6.66
CA VAL A 338 12.19 8.53 6.52
C VAL A 338 12.79 9.94 6.47
N GLN A 339 13.86 10.20 7.24
CA GLN A 339 14.57 11.48 7.24
C GLN A 339 15.13 11.87 5.86
N ILE A 340 15.63 10.89 5.10
CA ILE A 340 16.34 11.10 3.83
C ILE A 340 15.53 10.68 2.60
N LEU A 341 14.27 10.29 2.80
CA LEU A 341 13.36 9.85 1.74
C LEU A 341 13.24 10.93 0.65
N GLY A 342 13.45 10.58 -0.62
CA GLY A 342 13.52 11.48 -1.78
C GLY A 342 14.88 12.14 -2.03
N ALA A 343 15.87 11.95 -1.15
CA ALA A 343 17.26 12.38 -1.35
C ALA A 343 18.22 11.21 -1.66
N GLU A 344 17.71 10.05 -2.05
CA GLU A 344 18.50 8.81 -2.21
C GLU A 344 19.60 8.98 -3.25
N LYS A 345 19.31 9.66 -4.38
CA LYS A 345 20.30 9.92 -5.43
C LYS A 345 21.50 10.71 -4.90
N ALA A 346 21.24 11.73 -4.08
CA ALA A 346 22.28 12.54 -3.46
C ALA A 346 23.05 11.74 -2.39
N LEU A 347 22.35 10.93 -1.61
CA LEU A 347 22.94 10.02 -0.63
C LEU A 347 23.89 9.01 -1.29
N PHE A 348 23.44 8.31 -2.32
CA PHE A 348 24.27 7.31 -3.02
C PHE A 348 25.46 7.95 -3.73
N ARG A 349 25.30 9.17 -4.26
CA ARG A 349 26.43 9.93 -4.83
C ARG A 349 27.46 10.27 -3.74
N ALA A 350 27.02 10.79 -2.60
CA ALA A 350 27.90 11.12 -1.48
C ALA A 350 28.62 9.88 -0.92
N LEU A 351 27.93 8.75 -0.81
CA LEU A 351 28.54 7.49 -0.38
C LEU A 351 29.62 7.00 -1.36
N LYS A 352 29.38 7.12 -2.67
CA LYS A 352 30.36 6.77 -3.71
C LYS A 352 31.58 7.69 -3.70
N THR A 353 31.37 8.99 -3.51
CA THR A 353 32.45 9.99 -3.50
C THR A 353 33.07 10.22 -2.12
N LYS A 354 32.62 9.49 -1.09
CA LYS A 354 32.94 9.74 0.33
C LYS A 354 32.73 11.21 0.74
N GLY A 355 31.75 11.87 0.15
CA GLY A 355 31.36 13.24 0.45
C GLY A 355 30.33 13.35 1.58
N ASN A 356 29.90 14.57 1.88
CA ASN A 356 28.87 14.84 2.89
C ASN A 356 27.51 14.26 2.47
N THR A 357 26.91 13.46 3.35
CA THR A 357 25.57 12.91 3.12
C THR A 357 24.48 13.97 3.32
N PRO A 358 23.38 13.90 2.56
CA PRO A 358 22.24 14.77 2.77
C PRO A 358 21.61 14.52 4.14
N LYS A 359 21.14 15.58 4.79
CA LYS A 359 20.53 15.53 6.14
C LYS A 359 19.01 15.49 6.13
N TYR A 360 18.39 15.74 4.98
CA TYR A 360 16.93 15.83 4.82
C TYR A 360 16.56 15.49 3.37
N GLY A 361 15.37 14.94 3.19
CA GLY A 361 14.75 14.70 1.88
C GLY A 361 13.43 15.46 1.74
N LEU A 362 12.34 14.77 1.42
CA LEU A 362 11.00 15.33 1.23
C LEU A 362 10.48 16.10 2.45
N ILE A 363 10.86 15.67 3.65
CA ILE A 363 10.47 16.31 4.92
C ILE A 363 11.00 17.75 5.00
N TYR A 364 12.03 18.12 4.23
CA TYR A 364 12.59 19.48 4.20
C TYR A 364 11.55 20.56 3.89
N HIS A 365 10.51 20.21 3.12
CA HIS A 365 9.43 21.13 2.76
C HIS A 365 8.42 21.37 3.90
N SER A 366 8.58 20.70 5.05
CA SER A 366 7.74 20.97 6.23
C SER A 366 7.99 22.37 6.78
N SER A 367 6.91 22.99 7.25
CA SER A 367 6.94 24.32 7.88
C SER A 367 7.90 24.38 9.08
N PHE A 368 7.99 23.32 9.88
CA PHE A 368 8.89 23.23 11.04
C PHE A 368 10.38 23.36 10.66
N ILE A 369 10.81 22.74 9.57
CA ILE A 369 12.21 22.83 9.10
C ILE A 369 12.46 24.18 8.43
N GLY A 370 11.46 24.74 7.76
CA GLY A 370 11.52 26.09 7.18
C GLY A 370 11.81 27.17 8.23
N ARG A 371 11.11 27.10 9.37
CA ARG A 371 11.26 28.03 10.51
C ARG A 371 12.58 27.87 11.27
N ALA A 372 13.12 26.65 11.35
CA ALA A 372 14.32 26.38 12.13
C ALA A 372 15.58 27.04 11.54
N GLY A 373 16.42 27.62 12.41
CA GLY A 373 17.72 28.17 12.03
C GLY A 373 18.65 27.12 11.37
N PRO A 374 19.55 27.53 10.44
CA PRO A 374 20.33 26.62 9.59
C PRO A 374 21.20 25.62 10.37
N LYS A 375 21.68 26.00 11.56
CA LYS A 375 22.44 25.12 12.46
C LYS A 375 21.59 23.98 13.05
N HIS A 376 20.30 24.24 13.27
CA HIS A 376 19.38 23.32 13.94
C HIS A 376 18.54 22.48 12.97
N LYS A 377 18.47 22.84 11.67
CA LYS A 377 17.70 22.13 10.63
C LYS A 377 17.93 20.61 10.62
N GLY A 378 19.18 20.16 10.73
CA GLY A 378 19.48 18.72 10.76
C GLY A 378 19.03 18.00 12.04
N ARG A 379 19.00 18.70 13.18
CA ARG A 379 18.55 18.14 14.46
C ARG A 379 17.03 18.04 14.52
N ILE A 380 16.33 19.08 14.08
CA ILE A 380 14.86 19.09 14.02
C ILE A 380 14.35 18.11 12.97
N SER A 381 15.01 17.99 11.81
CA SER A 381 14.63 17.01 10.77
C SER A 381 14.69 15.57 11.28
N ARG A 382 15.71 15.21 12.06
CA ARG A 382 15.78 13.89 12.71
C ARG A 382 14.65 13.69 13.73
N PHE A 383 14.38 14.72 14.55
CA PHE A 383 13.32 14.66 15.55
C PHE A 383 11.95 14.49 14.89
N LEU A 384 11.68 15.27 13.84
CA LEU A 384 10.45 15.20 13.05
C LEU A 384 10.31 13.83 12.39
N ALA A 385 11.36 13.29 11.74
CA ALA A 385 11.32 11.96 11.14
C ALA A 385 11.00 10.84 12.15
N ASN A 386 11.51 10.94 13.38
CA ASN A 386 11.15 10.01 14.46
C ASN A 386 9.67 10.11 14.80
N LYS A 387 9.11 11.33 14.89
CA LYS A 387 7.68 11.52 15.18
C LYS A 387 6.79 11.09 14.03
N CYS A 388 7.17 11.38 12.78
CA CYS A 388 6.48 10.89 11.59
C CYS A 388 6.45 9.36 11.53
N SER A 389 7.56 8.69 11.87
CA SER A 389 7.61 7.21 11.88
C SER A 389 6.69 6.61 12.94
N ILE A 390 6.55 7.26 14.10
CA ILE A 390 5.60 6.85 15.15
C ILE A 390 4.16 7.09 14.69
N ALA A 391 3.84 8.29 14.21
CA ALA A 391 2.51 8.64 13.73
C ALA A 391 2.05 7.70 12.59
N CYS A 392 2.92 7.44 11.62
CA CYS A 392 2.65 6.50 10.53
C CYS A 392 2.38 5.07 11.01
N ARG A 393 3.06 4.60 12.07
CA ARG A 393 2.79 3.27 12.63
C ARG A 393 1.45 3.22 13.36
N ILE A 394 1.07 4.29 14.05
CA ILE A 394 -0.25 4.40 14.69
C ILE A 394 -1.33 4.39 13.60
N ASP A 395 -1.22 5.25 12.59
CA ASP A 395 -2.16 5.27 11.45
C ASP A 395 -2.20 3.93 10.69
N CYS A 396 -1.09 3.18 10.68
CA CYS A 396 -0.99 1.93 9.94
C CYS A 396 -1.42 0.68 10.74
N PHE A 397 -1.53 0.74 12.06
CA PHE A 397 -1.87 -0.45 12.86
C PHE A 397 -3.04 -0.21 13.82
N SER A 398 -3.59 1.02 13.84
CA SER A 398 -4.89 1.28 14.45
C SER A 398 -6.01 0.83 13.51
N ASP A 399 -7.07 0.27 14.09
CA ASP A 399 -8.30 -0.07 13.35
C ASP A 399 -9.14 1.18 13.10
N VAL A 400 -9.27 2.04 14.12
CA VAL A 400 -9.85 3.39 14.03
C VAL A 400 -8.74 4.43 14.24
N PRO A 401 -8.28 5.14 13.21
CA PRO A 401 -7.26 6.16 13.37
C PRO A 401 -7.87 7.49 13.85
N THR A 402 -7.39 8.01 14.98
CA THR A 402 -7.79 9.33 15.51
C THR A 402 -6.75 10.41 15.19
N SER A 403 -7.09 11.70 15.21
CA SER A 403 -6.13 12.81 14.96
C SER A 403 -5.34 13.26 16.18
N LYS A 404 -5.81 12.92 17.39
CA LYS A 404 -5.31 13.44 18.67
C LYS A 404 -3.83 13.11 18.93
N PHE A 405 -3.37 11.93 18.50
CA PHE A 405 -1.95 11.59 18.62
C PHE A 405 -1.08 12.50 17.72
N GLY A 406 -1.55 12.80 16.51
CA GLY A 406 -0.88 13.69 15.57
C GLY A 406 -0.72 15.10 16.12
N GLU A 407 -1.77 15.64 16.73
CA GLU A 407 -1.75 16.96 17.39
C GLU A 407 -0.81 17.00 18.59
N ALA A 408 -0.85 15.98 19.46
CA ALA A 408 0.08 15.88 20.59
C ALA A 408 1.54 15.78 20.11
N LEU A 409 1.81 15.02 19.05
CA LEU A 409 3.14 14.91 18.45
C LEU A 409 3.58 16.22 17.78
N ARG A 410 2.64 16.96 17.17
CA ARG A 410 2.88 18.28 16.60
C ARG A 410 3.30 19.28 17.67
N ASN A 411 2.56 19.34 18.79
CA ASN A 411 2.88 20.19 19.93
C ASN A 411 4.28 19.89 20.48
N GLN A 412 4.69 18.62 20.57
CA GLN A 412 6.05 18.26 20.96
C GLN A 412 7.13 18.76 19.97
N VAL A 413 6.85 18.77 18.66
CA VAL A 413 7.77 19.32 17.66
C VAL A 413 7.87 20.84 17.80
N GLU A 414 6.76 21.51 18.09
CA GLU A 414 6.72 22.96 18.34
C GLU A 414 7.48 23.34 19.61
N GLU A 415 7.25 22.65 20.73
CA GLU A 415 8.02 22.82 21.96
C GLU A 415 9.52 22.63 21.70
N ARG A 416 9.88 21.63 20.88
CA ARG A 416 11.28 21.36 20.55
C ARG A 416 11.89 22.45 19.68
N LEU A 417 11.11 23.06 18.79
CA LEU A 417 11.54 24.21 17.99
C LEU A 417 11.77 25.42 18.91
N ASN A 418 10.81 25.71 19.80
CA ASN A 418 10.91 26.80 20.77
C ASN A 418 12.10 26.62 21.72
N PHE A 419 12.42 25.39 22.12
CA PHE A 419 13.63 25.09 22.90
C PHE A 419 14.92 25.50 22.17
N PHE A 420 14.98 25.34 20.84
CA PHE A 420 16.17 25.76 20.09
C PHE A 420 16.29 27.28 19.95
N GLU A 421 15.19 28.01 20.07
CA GLU A 421 15.15 29.47 20.01
C GLU A 421 15.33 30.13 21.38
N THR A 422 14.62 29.64 22.40
CA THR A 422 14.48 30.27 23.73
C THR A 422 15.15 29.49 24.86
N GLY A 423 15.45 28.21 24.66
CA GLY A 423 16.00 27.32 25.70
C GLY A 423 14.98 26.78 26.70
N ALA A 424 13.67 27.03 26.52
CA ALA A 424 12.61 26.55 27.42
C ALA A 424 12.51 25.01 27.49
N PRO A 425 12.32 24.42 28.68
CA PRO A 425 12.32 22.97 28.85
C PRO A 425 11.17 22.29 28.08
N VAL A 426 11.46 21.16 27.45
CA VAL A 426 10.49 20.37 26.67
C VAL A 426 9.76 19.37 27.55
N SER A 427 8.50 19.08 27.20
CA SER A 427 7.72 18.04 27.89
C SER A 427 8.27 16.63 27.62
N LYS A 428 8.03 15.70 28.54
CA LYS A 428 8.37 14.28 28.34
C LYS A 428 7.35 13.64 27.40
N ASN A 429 7.84 12.77 26.53
CA ASN A 429 6.99 12.05 25.56
C ASN A 429 5.93 11.15 26.24
N SER A 430 6.22 10.58 27.40
CA SER A 430 5.25 9.79 28.19
C SER A 430 4.02 10.61 28.57
N ASP A 431 4.26 11.85 28.99
CA ASP A 431 3.23 12.69 29.59
C ASP A 431 2.32 13.25 28.50
N ALA A 432 2.89 13.55 27.34
CA ALA A 432 2.11 13.97 26.18
C ALA A 432 1.32 12.81 25.53
N ILE A 433 1.85 11.59 25.50
CA ILE A 433 1.09 10.43 24.99
C ILE A 433 -0.01 10.02 25.96
N SER A 434 0.24 10.04 27.27
CA SER A 434 -0.81 9.74 28.26
C SER A 434 -1.93 10.78 28.24
N LYS A 435 -1.63 12.07 28.01
CA LYS A 435 -2.66 13.08 27.76
C LYS A 435 -3.49 12.79 26.50
N ALA A 436 -2.84 12.38 25.41
CA ALA A 436 -3.55 12.02 24.18
C ALA A 436 -4.46 10.80 24.38
N LEU A 437 -3.99 9.78 25.12
CA LEU A 437 -4.79 8.60 25.47
C LEU A 437 -5.99 8.96 26.35
N LYS A 438 -5.80 9.83 27.34
CA LYS A 438 -6.91 10.32 28.17
C LYS A 438 -7.94 11.09 27.37
N ALA A 439 -7.49 11.99 26.50
CA ALA A 439 -8.41 12.73 25.63
C ALA A 439 -9.19 11.79 24.69
N ILE A 440 -8.59 10.69 24.21
CA ILE A 440 -9.32 9.71 23.41
C ILE A 440 -10.35 8.96 24.27
N ALA A 441 -10.02 8.62 25.51
CA ALA A 441 -10.97 7.98 26.42
C ALA A 441 -12.14 8.91 26.78
N GLU A 442 -11.87 10.19 27.01
CA GLU A 442 -12.90 11.20 27.30
C GLU A 442 -13.88 11.37 26.13
N ASP A 443 -13.41 11.35 24.87
CA ASP A 443 -14.31 11.42 23.70
C ASP A 443 -15.17 10.16 23.53
N LEU A 444 -14.66 8.99 23.93
CA LEU A 444 -15.42 7.75 23.87
C LEU A 444 -16.51 7.71 24.95
N ASP A 445 -16.22 8.23 26.15
CA ASP A 445 -17.19 8.34 27.24
C ASP A 445 -18.30 9.38 26.93
N ASP A 446 -18.03 10.38 26.07
CA ASP A 446 -19.01 11.40 25.64
C ASP A 446 -19.89 10.93 24.45
N GLU A 447 -19.46 9.93 23.66
CA GLU A 447 -20.23 9.34 22.56
C GLU A 447 -21.23 8.24 23.03
N ASP A 448 -21.06 7.70 24.25
CA ASP A 448 -21.95 6.70 24.87
C ASP A 448 -23.33 7.26 25.31
N ASP A 449 -23.55 8.58 25.27
CA ASP A 449 -24.83 9.22 25.66
C ASP A 449 -25.83 9.38 24.50
N ASP A 450 -25.41 9.18 23.23
CA ASP A 450 -26.28 9.30 22.05
C ASP A 450 -26.05 8.15 21.03
N GLU A 451 -26.94 7.14 21.08
CA GLU A 451 -27.21 6.04 20.11
C GLU A 451 -26.70 4.61 20.43
N ASP A 452 -27.66 3.74 20.77
CA ASP A 452 -27.52 2.28 20.85
C ASP A 452 -27.19 1.65 19.46
N GLU A 453 -25.91 1.52 19.11
CA GLU A 453 -25.44 0.48 18.18
C GLU A 453 -24.28 -0.32 18.80
N GLU A 454 -24.62 -1.39 19.51
CA GLU A 454 -23.65 -2.44 19.85
C GLU A 454 -23.02 -3.01 18.56
N ILE A 455 -21.71 -2.83 18.37
CA ILE A 455 -20.71 -3.89 18.02
C ILE A 455 -19.30 -3.25 17.87
N ASP A 456 -18.34 -3.81 18.63
CA ASP A 456 -16.85 -3.64 18.63
C ASP A 456 -16.18 -2.65 19.65
N ASP A 457 -16.89 -2.06 20.63
CA ASP A 457 -16.26 -1.15 21.63
C ASP A 457 -15.57 -1.83 22.82
N VAL A 458 -15.90 -3.10 23.08
CA VAL A 458 -15.35 -3.84 24.22
C VAL A 458 -13.85 -4.12 24.03
N GLU A 459 -13.40 -4.39 22.80
CA GLU A 459 -11.99 -4.71 22.49
C GLU A 459 -11.07 -3.48 22.60
N LEU A 460 -11.56 -2.28 22.25
CA LEU A 460 -10.77 -1.04 22.34
C LEU A 460 -10.57 -0.60 23.79
N SER A 461 -11.62 -0.69 24.62
CA SER A 461 -11.53 -0.34 26.05
C SER A 461 -10.58 -1.28 26.82
N GLU A 462 -10.54 -2.56 26.44
CA GLU A 462 -9.58 -3.54 26.98
C GLU A 462 -8.16 -3.27 26.49
N ALA A 463 -7.97 -2.88 25.23
CA ALA A 463 -6.64 -2.52 24.69
C ALA A 463 -6.05 -1.29 25.41
N VAL A 464 -6.86 -0.27 25.71
CA VAL A 464 -6.42 0.91 26.48
C VAL A 464 -6.05 0.55 27.93
N LYS A 465 -6.83 -0.35 28.56
CA LYS A 465 -6.53 -0.91 29.89
C LYS A 465 -5.26 -1.77 29.90
N GLN A 466 -5.01 -2.53 28.84
CA GLN A 466 -3.81 -3.35 28.68
C GLN A 466 -2.56 -2.47 28.48
N VAL A 467 -2.63 -1.44 27.64
CA VAL A 467 -1.50 -0.52 27.38
C VAL A 467 -1.14 0.30 28.62
N THR A 468 -2.13 0.72 29.42
CA THR A 468 -1.88 1.40 30.70
C THR A 468 -1.20 0.48 31.71
N LYS A 469 -1.62 -0.79 31.78
CA LYS A 469 -1.00 -1.81 32.62
C LYS A 469 0.43 -2.17 32.18
N ASP A 470 0.68 -2.30 30.88
CA ASP A 470 2.00 -2.56 30.30
C ASP A 470 2.96 -1.37 30.53
N GLN A 471 2.45 -0.13 30.49
CA GLN A 471 3.24 1.06 30.82
C GLN A 471 3.60 1.12 32.31
N GLU A 472 2.70 0.70 33.21
CA GLU A 472 2.97 0.60 34.64
C GLU A 472 3.99 -0.50 34.98
N GLU A 473 3.93 -1.65 34.31
CA GLU A 473 4.93 -2.71 34.46
C GLU A 473 6.30 -2.29 33.89
N ALA A 474 6.33 -1.59 32.75
CA ALA A 474 7.56 -1.03 32.19
C ALA A 474 8.16 0.08 33.06
N ALA A 475 7.35 0.82 33.81
CA ALA A 475 7.81 1.81 34.79
C ALA A 475 8.40 1.14 36.05
N LYS A 476 7.83 0.02 36.51
CA LYS A 476 8.32 -0.77 37.66
C LYS A 476 9.64 -1.49 37.38
N ASN A 477 9.92 -1.85 36.12
CA ASN A 477 11.17 -2.52 35.72
C ASN A 477 12.35 -1.57 35.40
N ARG A 478 12.23 -0.26 35.66
CA ARG A 478 13.38 0.66 35.57
C ARG A 478 14.29 0.49 36.80
N GLY A 479 15.29 -0.37 36.67
CA GLY A 479 16.43 -0.41 37.59
C GLY A 479 17.11 0.97 37.70
N PRO A 480 17.85 1.23 38.80
CA PRO A 480 18.42 2.55 39.09
C PRO A 480 19.33 3.03 37.95
N MET A 481 19.15 4.30 37.56
CA MET A 481 19.87 4.97 36.46
C MET A 481 21.39 4.80 36.56
N ASP A 482 22.02 4.59 35.40
CA ASP A 482 23.47 4.59 35.22
C ASP A 482 24.08 5.94 35.70
N PRO A 483 25.03 5.95 36.65
CA PRO A 483 25.64 7.15 37.22
C PRO A 483 26.30 8.09 36.20
N GLU A 484 26.61 7.65 34.97
CA GLU A 484 27.18 8.51 33.93
C GLU A 484 26.17 9.53 33.34
N LEU A 485 24.87 9.20 33.27
CA LEU A 485 23.88 10.16 32.73
C LEU A 485 23.57 11.30 33.69
N SER A 486 23.72 11.09 35.00
CA SER A 486 23.57 12.14 36.02
C SER A 486 24.73 13.14 36.02
N LYS A 487 25.93 12.71 35.61
CA LYS A 487 27.14 13.57 35.55
C LYS A 487 27.15 14.48 34.31
N ILE A 488 26.48 14.11 33.24
CA ILE A 488 26.35 14.94 32.03
C ILE A 488 25.37 16.12 32.27
N ALA A 489 24.42 15.97 33.19
CA ALA A 489 23.47 17.03 33.55
C ALA A 489 24.04 18.10 34.51
N ALA A 490 25.18 17.86 35.16
CA ALA A 490 25.75 18.77 36.17
C ALA A 490 27.11 19.41 35.77
N GLY A 491 27.64 19.13 34.58
CA GLY A 491 29.01 19.50 34.19
C GLY A 491 29.10 20.68 33.21
N ALA A 492 28.77 21.90 33.64
CA ALA A 492 29.02 23.11 32.86
C ALA A 492 29.69 24.20 33.72
N THR A 493 30.90 23.96 34.24
CA THR A 493 31.89 25.01 34.56
C THR A 493 33.30 24.42 34.79
N SER A 494 34.29 24.99 34.10
CA SER A 494 35.75 24.95 34.31
C SER A 494 36.57 23.70 33.91
N THR A 495 37.66 23.95 33.17
CA THR A 495 38.80 23.05 32.83
C THR A 495 39.97 23.27 33.83
N PRO A 496 41.11 22.53 33.78
CA PRO A 496 41.30 21.08 33.97
C PRO A 496 42.42 20.76 35.02
N SER A 497 42.47 19.56 35.62
CA SER A 497 43.72 19.10 36.28
C SER A 497 43.97 17.58 36.29
N LYS A 498 45.26 17.25 36.27
CA LYS A 498 45.91 15.93 36.12
C LYS A 498 45.87 15.10 37.42
N LYS A 499 45.13 13.99 37.45
CA LYS A 499 45.46 12.79 38.26
C LYS A 499 44.41 11.70 38.00
N GLU A 500 44.61 10.89 36.95
CA GLU A 500 44.01 9.54 36.80
C GLU A 500 44.51 8.87 35.51
N LYS A 501 45.84 8.91 35.31
CA LYS A 501 46.50 8.46 34.08
C LYS A 501 47.27 7.15 34.24
N LYS A 502 46.94 6.26 35.20
CA LYS A 502 47.76 5.07 35.45
C LYS A 502 47.07 3.70 35.44
N ASP A 503 45.76 3.56 35.65
CA ASP A 503 45.16 2.21 35.81
C ASP A 503 44.21 1.71 34.71
N LYS A 504 44.05 2.44 33.60
CA LYS A 504 43.23 2.00 32.44
C LYS A 504 44.04 1.58 31.21
N LYS A 505 45.37 1.53 31.29
CA LYS A 505 46.25 1.24 30.15
C LYS A 505 46.50 -0.27 29.95
N ASP A 506 46.54 -1.07 31.02
CA ASP A 506 46.96 -2.48 30.91
C ASP A 506 45.84 -3.49 30.59
N LYS A 507 44.56 -3.10 30.69
CA LYS A 507 43.43 -3.97 30.30
C LYS A 507 42.97 -3.79 28.84
N LYS A 508 43.45 -2.77 28.13
CA LYS A 508 43.03 -2.44 26.75
C LYS A 508 43.96 -2.98 25.66
N GLU A 509 45.16 -3.47 26.02
CA GLU A 509 46.12 -4.04 25.07
C GLU A 509 45.90 -5.54 24.82
N LYS A 510 45.40 -6.31 25.80
CA LYS A 510 45.16 -7.76 25.63
C LYS A 510 43.90 -8.14 24.82
N SER A 511 42.91 -7.25 24.68
CA SER A 511 41.69 -7.54 23.90
C SER A 511 41.82 -7.15 22.42
N LYS A 512 42.65 -6.16 22.09
CA LYS A 512 42.84 -5.68 20.71
C LYS A 512 43.65 -6.64 19.82
N ASP A 513 44.52 -7.47 20.40
CA ASP A 513 45.35 -8.41 19.62
C ASP A 513 44.65 -9.70 19.20
N LYS A 514 43.52 -10.05 19.84
CA LYS A 514 42.71 -11.22 19.45
C LYS A 514 41.65 -10.89 18.39
N GLU A 515 41.20 -9.63 18.32
CA GLU A 515 40.21 -9.17 17.33
C GLU A 515 40.88 -8.84 15.98
N SER A 516 42.08 -8.26 16.02
CA SER A 516 42.87 -7.89 14.82
C SER A 516 43.32 -9.09 13.98
N LYS A 517 43.55 -10.27 14.59
CA LYS A 517 43.89 -11.52 13.87
C LYS A 517 42.70 -12.20 13.19
N LYS A 518 41.47 -11.94 13.65
CA LYS A 518 40.25 -12.56 13.11
C LYS A 518 39.64 -11.73 11.97
N GLU A 519 39.84 -10.41 11.97
CA GLU A 519 39.49 -9.53 10.84
C GLU A 519 40.48 -9.62 9.67
N LYS A 520 41.78 -9.86 9.92
CA LYS A 520 42.78 -9.97 8.84
C LYS A 520 42.54 -11.18 7.92
N ARG A 521 42.14 -12.33 8.47
CA ARG A 521 41.84 -13.55 7.69
C ARG A 521 40.54 -13.47 6.87
N LYS A 522 39.59 -12.61 7.24
CA LYS A 522 38.35 -12.42 6.47
C LYS A 522 38.47 -11.39 5.34
N ARG A 523 39.50 -10.54 5.38
CA ARG A 523 39.76 -9.54 4.32
C ARG A 523 40.60 -10.11 3.16
N GLU A 524 41.45 -11.10 3.42
CA GLU A 524 42.27 -11.73 2.36
C GLU A 524 41.43 -12.61 1.41
N ASP A 525 40.35 -13.26 1.87
CA ASP A 525 39.47 -14.07 0.99
C ASP A 525 38.52 -13.24 0.11
N SER A 526 38.19 -12.00 0.51
CA SER A 526 37.24 -11.15 -0.23
C SER A 526 37.88 -10.32 -1.34
N ASP A 527 39.19 -10.04 -1.23
CA ASP A 527 39.90 -9.22 -2.22
C ASP A 527 40.27 -10.03 -3.48
N ASP A 528 40.49 -11.35 -3.37
CA ASP A 528 40.80 -12.22 -4.52
C ASP A 528 39.58 -12.45 -5.46
N GLU A 529 38.36 -12.55 -4.93
CA GLU A 529 37.15 -12.69 -5.76
C GLU A 529 36.79 -11.41 -6.53
N ASP A 530 37.06 -10.24 -5.96
CA ASP A 530 36.77 -8.95 -6.60
C ASP A 530 37.84 -8.57 -7.65
N GLU A 531 39.10 -9.00 -7.46
CA GLU A 531 40.14 -8.83 -8.48
C GLU A 531 39.89 -9.74 -9.71
N GLU A 532 39.39 -10.97 -9.50
CA GLU A 532 39.05 -11.88 -10.60
C GLU A 532 37.82 -11.39 -11.40
N LYS A 533 36.80 -10.82 -10.73
CA LYS A 533 35.63 -10.20 -11.37
C LYS A 533 35.99 -8.94 -12.17
N ARG A 534 36.91 -8.12 -11.66
CA ARG A 534 37.44 -6.95 -12.40
C ARG A 534 38.23 -7.36 -13.65
N ARG A 535 39.10 -8.38 -13.55
CA ARG A 535 39.85 -8.91 -14.71
C ARG A 535 38.94 -9.53 -15.78
N LYS A 536 37.86 -10.21 -15.39
CA LYS A 536 36.84 -10.73 -16.33
C LYS A 536 36.07 -9.61 -17.03
N LYS A 537 35.74 -8.52 -16.31
CA LYS A 537 35.02 -7.36 -16.89
C LYS A 537 35.90 -6.56 -17.86
N GLU A 538 37.18 -6.34 -17.54
CA GLU A 538 38.12 -5.68 -18.46
C GLU A 538 38.41 -6.52 -19.72
N LYS A 539 38.48 -7.85 -19.61
CA LYS A 539 38.62 -8.74 -20.79
C LYS A 539 37.38 -8.66 -21.69
N LYS A 540 36.17 -8.52 -21.12
CA LYS A 540 34.92 -8.42 -21.89
C LYS A 540 34.84 -7.08 -22.65
N GLU A 541 35.19 -5.97 -21.99
CA GLU A 541 35.24 -4.65 -22.65
C GLU A 541 36.33 -4.55 -23.74
N LYS A 542 37.49 -5.19 -23.54
CA LYS A 542 38.53 -5.27 -24.59
C LYS A 542 38.07 -6.10 -25.79
N LYS A 543 37.25 -7.14 -25.59
CA LYS A 543 36.71 -7.98 -26.66
C LYS A 543 35.66 -7.23 -27.50
N GLU A 544 34.75 -6.50 -26.85
CA GLU A 544 33.74 -5.67 -27.53
C GLU A 544 34.36 -4.50 -28.31
N LYS A 545 35.42 -3.86 -27.79
CA LYS A 545 36.17 -2.83 -28.53
C LYS A 545 36.89 -3.39 -29.76
N LYS A 546 37.33 -4.66 -29.72
CA LYS A 546 38.01 -5.33 -30.84
C LYS A 546 37.01 -5.79 -31.92
N GLU A 547 35.79 -6.14 -31.54
CA GLU A 547 34.70 -6.45 -32.49
C GLU A 547 34.20 -5.18 -33.18
N LYS A 548 33.96 -4.08 -32.44
CA LYS A 548 33.57 -2.80 -33.03
C LYS A 548 34.62 -2.20 -33.98
N SER A 549 35.92 -2.48 -33.75
CA SER A 549 36.98 -2.02 -34.66
C SER A 549 37.09 -2.88 -35.93
N LYS A 550 36.80 -4.18 -35.85
CA LYS A 550 36.67 -5.07 -37.02
C LYS A 550 35.46 -4.70 -37.88
N GLU A 551 34.31 -4.43 -37.26
CA GLU A 551 33.09 -4.04 -37.97
C GLU A 551 33.24 -2.68 -38.70
N LYS A 552 33.99 -1.74 -38.12
CA LYS A 552 34.37 -0.47 -38.77
C LYS A 552 35.37 -0.66 -39.92
N LYS A 553 36.26 -1.67 -39.85
CA LYS A 553 37.18 -2.00 -40.95
C LYS A 553 36.45 -2.65 -42.12
N GLU A 554 35.55 -3.60 -41.88
CA GLU A 554 34.72 -4.22 -42.93
C GLU A 554 33.78 -3.20 -43.61
N LYS A 555 33.22 -2.24 -42.86
CA LYS A 555 32.42 -1.15 -43.45
C LYS A 555 33.26 -0.17 -44.28
N LYS A 556 34.56 -0.02 -43.99
CA LYS A 556 35.48 0.79 -44.81
C LYS A 556 35.91 0.05 -46.08
N GLU A 557 36.19 -1.24 -46.02
CA GLU A 557 36.52 -2.05 -47.20
C GLU A 557 35.34 -2.24 -48.15
N LYS A 558 34.10 -2.34 -47.64
CA LYS A 558 32.89 -2.37 -48.49
C LYS A 558 32.59 -1.02 -49.18
N LYS A 559 33.08 0.10 -48.63
CA LYS A 559 32.96 1.43 -49.25
C LYS A 559 34.06 1.74 -50.28
N SER A 560 35.16 0.98 -50.29
CA SER A 560 36.25 1.16 -51.27
C SER A 560 36.19 0.19 -52.45
N LYS A 561 35.18 -0.68 -52.52
CA LYS A 561 34.94 -1.64 -53.61
C LYS A 561 33.62 -1.37 -54.37
N LYS A 562 33.09 -0.16 -54.29
CA LYS A 562 31.90 0.26 -55.04
C LYS A 562 32.18 1.55 -55.79
#